data_AF-A0A2H5YN78-F1
#
_entry.id   AF-A0A2H5YN78-F1
#
_cell.length_a   1.000
_cell.length_b   1.000
_cell.length_c   1.000
_cell.angle_alpha   90.00
_cell.angle_beta   90.00
_cell.angle_gamma   90.00
#
_symmetry.space_group_name_H-M   'P 1'
#
loop_
_entity.id
_entity.type
_entity.pdbx_description
1 polymer ?
#
loop_
_entity_poly.entity_id
_entity_poly.type
_entity_poly.pdbx_seq_one_letter_code
_entity_poly.pdbx_strand_id
1 'polypeptide(L)'
;MNGNWSCRPTPARGDPCLFDYNTISDVILHIRYTAREGGEPLRRAALENLKDLIREARAAASVRLFSVRHEFPAEWARFQAQAPDDERRAEVALTLLPEHYPFWSQGWLDRVERVELLARSELDSIEVFQEAERSDSTGIASLTRDAALGGLLKGSLTAGLSATPYGPLRLSSRPPP
;
A
#
# COMPACT_ATOMS: atom_id res chain seq x y z
N MET A 1 -26.51 -15.27 -11.05
CA MET A 1 -27.69 -14.41 -11.27
C MET A 1 -27.29 -13.33 -12.26
N ASN A 2 -27.65 -13.48 -13.54
CA ASN A 2 -27.40 -12.44 -14.55
C ASN A 2 -28.62 -11.52 -14.57
N GLY A 3 -28.65 -10.55 -13.64
CA GLY A 3 -29.59 -9.45 -13.69
C GLY A 3 -28.93 -8.28 -14.40
N ASN A 4 -29.40 -7.95 -15.60
CA ASN A 4 -29.01 -6.69 -16.25
C ASN A 4 -29.87 -5.58 -15.65
N TRP A 5 -29.25 -4.63 -14.96
CA TRP A 5 -29.95 -3.48 -14.38
C TRP A 5 -29.81 -2.29 -15.32
N SER A 6 -30.93 -1.76 -15.80
CA SER A 6 -30.94 -0.56 -16.61
C SER A 6 -31.92 0.46 -16.04
N CYS A 7 -31.41 1.62 -15.61
CA CYS A 7 -32.19 2.82 -15.39
C CYS A 7 -32.13 3.65 -16.68
N ARG A 8 -33.20 3.63 -17.48
CA ARG A 8 -33.32 4.43 -18.71
C ARG A 8 -34.39 5.50 -18.55
N PRO A 9 -34.02 6.72 -18.13
CA PRO A 9 -34.91 7.85 -18.20
C PRO A 9 -34.96 8.36 -19.65
N THR A 10 -35.80 7.76 -20.49
CA THR A 10 -36.00 8.23 -21.86
C THR A 10 -37.51 8.33 -22.12
N PRO A 11 -38.11 9.54 -22.05
CA PRO A 11 -39.51 9.70 -22.43
C PRO A 11 -39.68 9.43 -23.93
N ALA A 12 -40.85 8.93 -24.34
CA ALA A 12 -41.14 8.77 -25.76
C ALA A 12 -41.31 10.16 -26.42
N ARG A 13 -41.06 10.23 -27.73
CA ARG A 13 -41.18 11.48 -28.48
C ARG A 13 -42.64 12.00 -28.39
N GLY A 14 -42.84 13.08 -27.65
CA GLY A 14 -44.16 13.72 -27.46
C GLY A 14 -44.71 13.64 -26.03
N ASP A 15 -44.06 12.90 -25.12
CA ASP A 15 -44.50 12.80 -23.73
C ASP A 15 -44.12 14.04 -22.90
N PRO A 16 -44.98 14.49 -21.97
CA PRO A 16 -44.64 15.55 -21.04
C PRO A 16 -43.52 15.11 -20.09
N CYS A 17 -42.42 15.86 -20.08
CA CYS A 17 -41.28 15.62 -19.21
C CYS A 17 -41.50 16.28 -17.85
N LEU A 18 -41.57 15.50 -16.77
CA LEU A 18 -41.78 16.01 -15.41
C LEU A 18 -40.57 16.77 -14.84
N PHE A 19 -39.36 16.55 -15.35
CA PHE A 19 -38.11 17.21 -14.93
C PHE A 19 -37.03 17.09 -16.03
N ASP A 20 -36.03 17.97 -16.04
CA ASP A 20 -34.89 17.91 -16.98
C ASP A 20 -33.84 16.90 -16.51
N TYR A 21 -33.65 15.82 -17.28
CA TYR A 21 -32.71 14.76 -16.94
C TYR A 21 -31.24 15.19 -16.95
N ASN A 22 -30.88 16.27 -17.66
CA ASN A 22 -29.52 16.81 -17.68
C ASN A 22 -29.15 17.53 -16.36
N THR A 23 -30.14 17.81 -15.52
CA THR A 23 -29.95 18.45 -14.20
C THR A 23 -29.78 17.45 -13.05
N ILE A 24 -29.85 16.15 -13.33
CA ILE A 24 -29.64 15.11 -12.32
C ILE A 24 -28.14 14.96 -12.06
N SER A 25 -27.70 15.38 -10.88
CA SER A 25 -26.31 15.29 -10.44
C SER A 25 -25.88 13.86 -10.06
N ASP A 26 -26.80 13.09 -9.49
CA ASP A 26 -26.52 11.81 -8.85
C ASP A 26 -27.79 10.94 -8.69
N VAL A 27 -27.59 9.64 -8.51
CA VAL A 27 -28.66 8.65 -8.32
C VAL A 27 -28.42 7.90 -7.01
N ILE A 28 -29.42 7.90 -6.12
CA ILE A 28 -29.39 7.12 -4.89
C ILE A 28 -30.19 5.83 -5.10
N LEU A 29 -29.52 4.69 -5.01
CA LEU A 29 -30.13 3.37 -5.14
C LEU A 29 -30.22 2.67 -3.77
N HIS A 30 -31.43 2.41 -3.29
CA HIS A 30 -31.66 1.61 -2.08
C HIS A 30 -31.85 0.13 -2.43
N ILE A 31 -30.84 -0.70 -2.21
CA ILE A 31 -30.92 -2.15 -2.40
C ILE A 31 -31.31 -2.82 -1.07
N ARG A 32 -32.50 -3.42 -1.03
CA ARG A 32 -32.91 -4.31 0.07
C ARG A 32 -32.60 -5.73 -0.35
N TYR A 33 -31.63 -6.35 0.31
CA TYR A 33 -31.30 -7.76 0.09
C TYR A 33 -31.37 -8.51 1.41
N THR A 34 -31.72 -9.79 1.33
CA THR A 34 -31.58 -10.73 2.43
C THR A 34 -30.56 -11.76 1.99
N ALA A 35 -29.37 -11.72 2.59
CA ALA A 35 -28.38 -12.76 2.35
C ALA A 35 -28.94 -14.09 2.87
N ARG A 36 -28.92 -15.12 2.03
CA ARG A 36 -29.20 -16.50 2.45
C ARG A 36 -27.87 -17.21 2.61
N GLU A 37 -27.78 -18.10 3.60
CA GLU A 37 -26.61 -18.95 3.79
C GLU A 37 -26.44 -19.82 2.54
N GLY A 38 -25.33 -19.64 1.81
CA GLY A 38 -25.01 -20.44 0.63
C GLY A 38 -24.54 -21.86 0.96
N GLY A 39 -24.56 -22.23 2.24
CA GLY A 39 -24.11 -23.50 2.77
C GLY A 39 -22.61 -23.74 2.66
N GLU A 40 -22.18 -24.90 3.14
CA GLU A 40 -20.78 -25.34 3.12
C GLU A 40 -20.14 -25.34 1.72
N PRO A 41 -20.83 -25.69 0.62
CA PRO A 41 -20.22 -25.67 -0.71
C PRO A 41 -19.80 -24.26 -1.15
N LEU A 42 -20.65 -23.25 -0.95
CA LEU A 42 -20.31 -21.86 -1.30
C LEU A 42 -19.19 -21.34 -0.41
N ARG A 43 -19.27 -21.63 0.90
CA ARG A 43 -18.22 -21.25 1.87
C ARG A 43 -16.86 -21.76 1.43
N ARG A 44 -16.78 -23.05 1.07
CA ARG A 44 -15.53 -23.68 0.64
C ARG A 44 -14.99 -23.07 -0.65
N ALA A 45 -15.84 -22.91 -1.67
CA ALA A 45 -15.43 -22.32 -2.95
C ALA A 45 -14.96 -20.87 -2.79
N ALA A 46 -15.68 -20.07 -2.00
CA ALA A 46 -15.30 -18.69 -1.71
C ALA A 46 -13.98 -18.61 -0.94
N LEU A 47 -13.77 -19.50 0.04
CA LEU A 47 -12.55 -19.54 0.82
C LEU A 47 -11.34 -19.97 -0.02
N GLU A 48 -11.48 -20.98 -0.87
CA GLU A 48 -10.39 -21.39 -1.78
C GLU A 48 -10.04 -20.26 -2.76
N ASN A 49 -11.03 -19.62 -3.37
CA ASN A 49 -10.78 -18.46 -4.23
C ASN A 49 -10.05 -17.33 -3.48
N LEU A 50 -10.44 -17.06 -2.22
CA LEU A 50 -9.75 -16.06 -1.40
C LEU A 50 -8.29 -16.45 -1.11
N LYS A 51 -8.05 -17.72 -0.75
CA LYS A 51 -6.70 -18.24 -0.53
C LYS A 51 -5.83 -18.10 -1.78
N ASP A 52 -6.39 -18.41 -2.96
CA ASP A 52 -5.67 -18.31 -4.22
C ASP A 52 -5.33 -16.85 -4.55
N LEU A 53 -6.28 -15.93 -4.36
CA LEU A 53 -6.03 -14.49 -4.52
C LEU A 53 -4.93 -13.98 -3.56
N ILE A 54 -4.90 -14.47 -2.31
CA ILE A 54 -3.86 -14.12 -1.34
C ILE A 54 -2.50 -14.67 -1.79
N ARG A 55 -2.42 -15.94 -2.20
CA ARG A 55 -1.19 -16.57 -2.69
C ARG A 55 -0.63 -15.88 -3.93
N GLU A 56 -1.49 -15.41 -4.82
CA GLU A 56 -1.10 -14.69 -6.03
C GLU A 56 -0.76 -13.21 -5.78
N ALA A 57 -0.82 -12.73 -4.52
CA ALA A 57 -0.70 -11.32 -4.16
C ALA A 57 -1.66 -10.39 -4.93
N ARG A 58 -2.81 -10.93 -5.38
CA ARG A 58 -3.86 -10.23 -6.13
C ARG A 58 -5.07 -9.88 -5.26
N ALA A 59 -5.10 -10.34 -4.01
CA ALA A 59 -6.12 -9.94 -3.07
C ALA A 59 -6.10 -8.42 -2.86
N ALA A 60 -7.27 -7.80 -2.85
CA ALA A 60 -7.39 -6.42 -2.40
C ALA A 60 -6.78 -6.32 -0.99
N ALA A 61 -5.84 -5.39 -0.81
CA ALA A 61 -5.00 -5.21 0.38
C ALA A 61 -3.76 -6.11 0.56
N SER A 62 -3.25 -6.78 -0.50
CA SER A 62 -1.91 -7.39 -0.49
C SER A 62 -0.75 -6.40 -0.35
N VAL A 63 -1.02 -5.10 -0.51
CA VAL A 63 -0.03 -4.00 -0.34
C VAL A 63 -0.53 -3.05 0.74
N ARG A 64 0.36 -2.69 1.67
CA ARG A 64 0.12 -1.71 2.73
C ARG A 64 1.16 -0.59 2.63
N LEU A 65 0.68 0.65 2.49
CA LEU A 65 1.51 1.85 2.45
C LEU A 65 1.69 2.45 3.85
N PHE A 66 2.91 2.52 4.35
CA PHE A 66 3.22 3.13 5.63
C PHE A 66 3.69 4.57 5.46
N SER A 67 3.09 5.50 6.22
CA SER A 67 3.65 6.84 6.36
C SER A 67 4.51 6.90 7.63
N VAL A 68 5.84 6.86 7.48
CA VAL A 68 6.79 6.88 8.61
C VAL A 68 6.51 8.03 9.59
N ARG A 69 6.26 9.23 9.08
CA ARG A 69 5.94 10.41 9.91
C ARG A 69 4.72 10.25 10.83
N HIS A 70 3.71 9.50 10.39
CA HIS A 70 2.41 9.41 11.08
C HIS A 70 2.29 8.13 11.89
N GLU A 71 2.82 7.02 11.37
CA GLU A 71 2.72 5.70 12.01
C GLU A 71 3.90 5.43 12.94
N PHE A 72 5.05 6.07 12.71
CA PHE A 72 6.29 5.91 13.47
C PHE A 72 6.88 7.28 13.87
N PRO A 73 6.12 8.13 14.59
CA PRO A 73 6.53 9.51 14.84
C PRO A 73 7.81 9.61 15.70
N ALA A 74 8.04 8.66 16.61
CA ALA A 74 9.23 8.65 17.47
C ALA A 74 10.50 8.29 16.68
N GLU A 75 10.41 7.27 15.82
CA GLU A 75 11.46 6.85 14.90
C GLU A 75 11.77 7.96 13.89
N TRP A 76 10.73 8.62 13.38
CA TRP A 76 10.88 9.77 12.48
C TRP A 76 11.56 10.97 13.16
N ALA A 77 11.25 11.24 14.43
CA ALA A 77 11.93 12.28 15.20
C ALA A 77 13.40 11.92 15.45
N ARG A 78 13.70 10.65 15.78
CA ARG A 78 15.08 10.16 15.94
C ARG A 78 15.87 10.27 14.64
N PHE A 79 15.27 9.93 13.51
CA PHE A 79 15.90 10.07 12.20
C PHE A 79 16.26 11.52 11.89
N GLN A 80 15.33 12.46 12.08
CA GLN A 80 15.58 13.89 11.84
C GLN A 80 16.59 14.51 12.82
N ALA A 81 16.71 13.96 14.04
CA ALA A 81 17.66 14.45 15.04
C ALA A 81 19.10 13.93 14.81
N GLN A 82 19.31 13.00 13.88
CA GLN A 82 20.65 12.50 13.57
C GLN A 82 21.46 13.56 12.83
N ALA A 83 22.71 13.73 13.25
CA ALA A 83 23.73 14.47 12.52
C ALA A 83 24.70 13.45 11.91
N PRO A 84 24.41 12.93 10.69
CA PRO A 84 25.32 12.02 10.02
C PRO A 84 26.65 12.71 9.74
N ASP A 85 27.74 12.01 10.03
CA ASP A 85 29.11 12.45 9.74
C ASP A 85 29.69 11.63 8.57
N ASP A 86 30.98 11.78 8.27
CA ASP A 86 31.60 11.04 7.19
C ASP A 86 31.68 9.52 7.44
N GLU A 87 31.51 9.07 8.69
CA GLU A 87 31.63 7.69 9.14
C GLU A 87 30.26 7.01 9.34
N ARG A 88 29.20 7.79 9.59
CA ARG A 88 27.84 7.31 9.87
C ARG A 88 26.78 7.89 8.93
N ARG A 89 26.02 6.98 8.33
CA ARG A 89 24.83 7.27 7.51
C ARG A 89 23.62 7.58 8.40
N ALA A 90 22.65 8.32 7.87
CA ALA A 90 21.40 8.57 8.59
C ALA A 90 20.53 7.30 8.54
N GLU A 91 20.21 6.72 9.70
CA GLU A 91 19.47 5.47 9.87
C GLU A 91 17.99 5.72 10.22
N VAL A 92 17.10 5.14 9.43
CA VAL A 92 15.68 4.94 9.76
C VAL A 92 15.51 3.51 10.27
N ALA A 93 15.27 3.37 11.57
CA ALA A 93 14.98 2.08 12.20
C ALA A 93 13.50 2.00 12.59
N LEU A 94 12.73 1.16 11.91
CA LEU A 94 11.30 0.92 12.14
C LEU A 94 11.09 -0.45 12.77
N THR A 95 10.06 -0.61 13.61
CA THR A 95 9.66 -1.93 14.13
C THR A 95 8.26 -2.28 13.62
N LEU A 96 8.17 -3.24 12.71
CA LEU A 96 6.90 -3.68 12.16
C LEU A 96 6.24 -4.70 13.10
N LEU A 97 5.06 -4.35 13.63
CA LEU A 97 4.26 -5.17 14.53
C LEU A 97 3.08 -5.79 13.77
N PRO A 98 2.51 -6.91 14.26
CA PRO A 98 1.30 -7.50 13.67
C PRO A 98 0.10 -6.54 13.58
N GLU A 99 0.05 -5.56 14.47
CA GLU A 99 -1.00 -4.53 14.55
C GLU A 99 -0.95 -3.51 13.39
N HIS A 100 0.20 -3.38 12.74
CA HIS A 100 0.35 -2.49 11.57
C HIS A 100 -0.27 -3.06 10.30
N TYR A 101 -0.65 -4.34 10.32
CA TYR A 101 -1.23 -5.06 9.20
C TYR A 101 -2.74 -5.27 9.41
N PRO A 102 -3.52 -5.37 8.32
CA PRO A 102 -4.93 -5.69 8.43
C PRO A 102 -5.19 -6.97 9.22
N PHE A 103 -6.25 -7.00 10.02
CA PHE A 103 -6.56 -8.15 10.88
C PHE A 103 -6.63 -9.48 10.12
N TRP A 104 -7.20 -9.47 8.90
CA TRP A 104 -7.35 -10.68 8.08
C TRP A 104 -6.02 -11.31 7.65
N SER A 105 -4.93 -10.53 7.60
CA SER A 105 -3.62 -11.01 7.14
C SER A 105 -2.81 -11.68 8.25
N GLN A 106 -3.26 -11.57 9.51
CA GLN A 106 -2.62 -12.24 10.63
C GLN A 106 -2.66 -13.77 10.44
N GLY A 107 -1.49 -14.42 10.51
CA GLY A 107 -1.35 -15.86 10.26
C GLY A 107 -1.31 -16.28 8.78
N TRP A 108 -1.43 -15.33 7.85
CA TRP A 108 -1.31 -15.56 6.40
C TRP A 108 -0.09 -14.89 5.77
N LEU A 109 0.55 -13.96 6.49
CA LEU A 109 1.77 -13.29 6.05
C LEU A 109 2.99 -14.13 6.46
N ASP A 110 3.57 -14.83 5.50
CA ASP A 110 4.80 -15.62 5.70
C ASP A 110 6.07 -14.76 5.54
N ARG A 111 6.12 -13.95 4.46
CA ARG A 111 7.29 -13.18 4.05
C ARG A 111 6.88 -11.89 3.34
N VAL A 112 7.72 -10.85 3.47
CA VAL A 112 7.64 -9.65 2.61
C VAL A 112 8.42 -9.90 1.33
N GLU A 113 7.75 -9.83 0.18
CA GLU A 113 8.42 -10.06 -1.11
C GLU A 113 9.18 -8.84 -1.63
N ARG A 114 8.62 -7.65 -1.37
CA ARG A 114 9.14 -6.38 -1.88
C ARG A 114 8.70 -5.26 -0.96
N VAL A 115 9.62 -4.32 -0.71
CA VAL A 115 9.29 -3.03 -0.10
C VAL A 115 9.54 -1.96 -1.16
N GLU A 116 8.56 -1.10 -1.39
CA GLU A 116 8.77 0.11 -2.19
C GLU A 116 9.02 1.28 -1.25
N LEU A 117 10.14 1.97 -1.46
CA LEU A 117 10.51 3.17 -0.73
C LEU A 117 10.12 4.39 -1.56
N LEU A 118 9.40 5.30 -0.93
CA LEU A 118 9.00 6.58 -1.49
C LEU A 118 9.54 7.68 -0.59
N ALA A 119 10.31 8.59 -1.17
CA ALA A 119 10.90 9.72 -0.45
C ALA A 119 10.69 11.01 -1.23
N ARG A 120 10.61 12.12 -0.50
CA ARG A 120 10.70 13.47 -1.06
C ARG A 120 12.03 14.04 -0.64
N SER A 121 12.83 14.48 -1.60
CA SER A 121 14.09 15.17 -1.37
C SER A 121 14.39 16.11 -2.55
N GLU A 122 15.24 17.09 -2.29
CA GLU A 122 15.79 17.99 -3.29
C GLU A 122 16.82 17.27 -4.19
N LEU A 123 17.39 16.16 -3.71
CA LEU A 123 18.32 15.34 -4.48
C LEU A 123 17.63 14.57 -5.61
N ASP A 124 18.35 14.35 -6.70
CA ASP A 124 17.84 13.59 -7.86
C ASP A 124 17.90 12.07 -7.67
N SER A 125 18.81 11.60 -6.81
CA SER A 125 18.91 10.19 -6.43
C SER A 125 19.44 10.03 -5.01
N ILE A 126 18.95 9.00 -4.32
CA ILE A 126 19.42 8.60 -2.99
C ILE A 126 19.78 7.11 -3.01
N GLU A 127 20.96 6.77 -2.52
CA GLU A 127 21.34 5.37 -2.30
C GLU A 127 20.96 4.92 -0.88
N VAL A 128 20.38 3.72 -0.80
CA VAL A 128 19.92 3.08 0.44
C VAL A 128 20.84 1.92 0.79
N PHE A 129 21.15 1.78 2.06
CA PHE A 129 22.05 0.80 2.67
C PHE A 129 21.34 0.11 3.83
N GLN A 130 21.78 -1.10 4.22
CA GLN A 130 21.24 -1.77 5.43
C GLN A 130 21.88 -1.28 6.71
N GLU A 131 23.17 -0.99 6.66
CA GLU A 131 23.94 -0.62 7.84
C GLU A 131 24.15 0.89 7.91
N ALA A 132 24.17 1.42 9.13
CA ALA A 132 24.49 2.81 9.40
C ALA A 132 26.00 3.09 9.30
N GLU A 133 26.82 2.09 9.58
CA GLU A 133 28.27 2.19 9.50
C GLU A 133 28.73 2.16 8.03
N ARG A 134 29.76 2.95 7.73
CA ARG A 134 30.34 3.04 6.39
C ARG A 134 31.42 1.97 6.19
N SER A 135 31.09 0.72 6.52
CA SER A 135 31.90 -0.47 6.19
C SER A 135 31.70 -0.86 4.72
N ASP A 136 30.45 -0.81 4.27
CA ASP A 136 30.03 -1.27 2.95
C ASP A 136 29.77 -0.12 1.96
N SER A 137 30.26 -0.34 0.74
CA SER A 137 30.07 0.56 -0.41
C SER A 137 28.93 0.14 -1.33
N THR A 138 28.36 -1.06 -1.16
CA THR A 138 27.30 -1.58 -2.04
C THR A 138 25.94 -1.24 -1.45
N GLY A 139 25.20 -0.34 -2.12
CA GLY A 139 23.81 -0.03 -1.78
C GLY A 139 22.87 -1.21 -2.08
N ILE A 140 21.81 -1.33 -1.30
CA ILE A 140 20.75 -2.35 -1.48
C ILE A 140 19.63 -1.88 -2.41
N ALA A 141 19.49 -0.56 -2.58
CA ALA A 141 18.54 0.05 -3.50
C ALA A 141 18.99 1.47 -3.86
N SER A 142 18.61 1.94 -5.04
CA SER A 142 18.70 3.35 -5.45
C SER A 142 17.30 3.91 -5.63
N LEU A 143 17.08 5.11 -5.10
CA LEU A 143 15.84 5.86 -5.28
C LEU A 143 16.06 6.90 -6.38
N THR A 144 15.21 6.91 -7.40
CA THR A 144 15.28 7.86 -8.53
C THR A 144 13.93 8.56 -8.71
N ARG A 145 13.92 9.76 -9.30
CA ARG A 145 12.66 10.49 -9.52
C ARG A 145 11.71 9.74 -10.43
N ASP A 146 10.46 9.65 -9.99
CA ASP A 146 9.35 9.09 -10.77
C ASP A 146 8.36 10.21 -11.15
N ALA A 147 8.23 10.47 -12.44
CA ALA A 147 7.33 11.48 -12.98
C ALA A 147 5.85 11.16 -12.74
N ALA A 148 5.48 9.88 -12.69
CA ALA A 148 4.11 9.46 -12.41
C ALA A 148 3.70 9.74 -10.94
N LEU A 149 4.69 9.84 -10.05
CA LEU A 149 4.49 10.13 -8.63
C LEU A 149 4.77 11.60 -8.28
N GLY A 150 4.69 12.50 -9.26
CA GLY A 150 4.88 13.94 -9.04
C GLY A 150 6.32 14.31 -8.65
N GLY A 151 7.31 13.53 -9.10
CA GLY A 151 8.73 13.79 -8.84
C GLY A 151 9.26 13.23 -7.52
N LEU A 152 8.48 12.40 -6.82
CA LEU A 152 8.97 11.64 -5.68
C LEU A 152 10.09 10.67 -6.09
N LEU A 153 11.04 10.45 -5.21
CA LEU A 153 12.05 9.42 -5.35
C LEU A 153 11.42 8.07 -5.03
N LYS A 154 11.53 7.11 -5.95
CA LYS A 154 11.05 5.74 -5.79
C LYS A 154 12.20 4.75 -5.98
N GLY A 155 12.21 3.71 -5.16
CA GLY A 155 13.06 2.53 -5.39
C GLY A 155 12.50 1.29 -4.71
N SER A 156 12.85 0.12 -5.25
CA SER A 156 12.39 -1.17 -4.74
C SER A 156 13.49 -1.88 -3.98
N LEU A 157 13.17 -2.37 -2.79
CA LEU A 157 14.02 -3.22 -2.00
C LEU A 157 13.52 -4.67 -2.08
N THR A 158 14.39 -5.56 -2.55
CA THR A 158 14.16 -7.01 -2.56
C THR A 158 15.24 -7.77 -1.77
N ALA A 159 16.33 -7.11 -1.39
CA ALA A 159 17.47 -7.69 -0.69
C ALA A 159 17.47 -7.36 0.81
N GLY A 160 17.77 -8.39 1.61
CA GLY A 160 17.75 -8.44 3.09
C GLY A 160 16.56 -7.76 3.76
N LEU A 161 15.39 -8.09 3.22
CA LEU A 161 14.16 -8.09 3.98
C LEU A 161 14.22 -9.22 5.02
N SER A 162 13.60 -8.99 6.18
CA SER A 162 13.47 -10.02 7.22
C SER A 162 12.72 -11.24 6.68
N ALA A 163 13.09 -12.43 7.18
CA ALA A 163 12.38 -13.68 6.88
C ALA A 163 10.93 -13.63 7.39
N THR A 164 10.65 -12.82 8.41
CA THR A 164 9.30 -12.56 8.93
C THR A 164 8.83 -11.16 8.55
N PRO A 165 7.52 -10.96 8.31
CA PRO A 165 6.96 -9.63 8.01
C PRO A 165 6.91 -8.70 9.24
N TYR A 166 7.18 -9.25 10.42
CA TYR A 166 7.27 -8.54 11.68
C TYR A 166 8.74 -8.47 12.11
N GLY A 167 9.10 -7.39 12.81
CA GLY A 167 10.43 -7.17 13.35
C GLY A 167 11.07 -5.86 12.92
N PRO A 168 12.36 -5.66 13.26
CA PRO A 168 13.08 -4.44 12.93
C PRO A 168 13.40 -4.37 11.44
N LEU A 169 13.14 -3.21 10.85
CA LEU A 169 13.57 -2.82 9.51
C LEU A 169 14.48 -1.60 9.64
N ARG A 170 15.76 -1.76 9.28
CA ARG A 170 16.77 -0.71 9.35
C ARG A 170 17.20 -0.36 7.94
N LEU A 171 17.18 0.94 7.63
CA LEU A 171 17.56 1.48 6.34
C LEU A 171 18.37 2.75 6.56
N SER A 172 19.48 2.87 5.85
CA SER A 172 20.40 3.98 6.00
C SER A 172 20.62 4.67 4.66
N SER A 173 20.84 5.99 4.65
CA SER A 173 21.06 6.76 3.43
C SER A 173 22.14 7.83 3.58
N ARG A 174 22.64 8.32 2.45
CA ARG A 174 23.61 9.42 2.35
C ARG A 174 23.08 10.45 1.36
N PRO A 175 23.11 11.77 1.62
CA PRO A 175 23.05 12.53 2.90
C PRO A 175 21.63 12.44 3.51
N PRO A 176 21.27 13.16 4.59
CA PRO A 176 19.86 13.17 5.04
C PRO A 176 18.94 13.71 3.91
N PRO A 177 17.71 13.19 3.76
CA PRO A 177 16.77 13.59 2.73
C PRO A 177 16.21 15.01 2.91
#